data_AF-A0A0D0DC58-F1
#
_entry.id   AF-A0A0D0DC58-F1
#
_cell.length_a   1.000
_cell.length_b   1.000
_cell.length_c   1.000
_cell.angle_alpha   90.00
_cell.angle_beta   90.00
_cell.angle_gamma   90.00
#
_symmetry.space_group_name_H-M   'P 1'
#
loop_
_entity.id
_entity.type
_entity.pdbx_description
1 polymer ?
#
loop_
_entity_poly.entity_id
_entity_poly.type
_entity_poly.pdbx_seq_one_letter_code
_entity_poly.pdbx_strand_id
1 'polypeptide(L)'
;ASADTPTWPTLIGPSNFQIWKLQITVKFWREKVLGMALGTDTCPITSLSIPGTTTTVPRAHRIIQDSISDALLLKTEMHTTAKDLFDVLLSIHQALNLTSTFYIFQQLFNSTWSGDSTISEHIVSLHTLEACLARMK
;
A
#
# COMPACT_ATOMS: atom_id res chain seq x y z
N ALA A 1 -20.40 -23.82 9.26
CA ALA A 1 -19.89 -22.44 9.22
C ALA A 1 -18.39 -22.52 9.46
N SER A 2 -17.58 -22.34 8.41
CA SER A 2 -16.12 -22.27 8.56
C SER A 2 -15.79 -20.91 9.17
N ALA A 3 -15.06 -20.92 10.28
CA ALA A 3 -14.53 -19.70 10.86
C ALA A 3 -13.35 -19.25 9.98
N ASP A 4 -13.65 -18.49 8.94
CA ASP A 4 -12.67 -17.77 8.13
C ASP A 4 -12.09 -16.66 9.01
N THR A 5 -11.17 -17.04 9.89
CA THR A 5 -10.25 -16.09 10.50
C THR A 5 -9.41 -15.61 9.32
N PRO A 6 -9.54 -14.34 8.87
CA PRO A 6 -8.73 -13.89 7.76
C PRO A 6 -7.29 -13.91 8.26
N THR A 7 -6.51 -14.90 7.80
CA THR A 7 -5.07 -14.93 7.96
C THR A 7 -4.58 -13.57 7.49
N TRP A 8 -4.02 -12.82 8.44
CA TRP A 8 -3.47 -11.50 8.19
C TRP A 8 -2.53 -11.57 6.99
N PRO A 9 -2.89 -11.02 5.81
CA PRO A 9 -2.14 -11.33 4.61
C PRO A 9 -0.83 -10.55 4.62
N THR A 10 0.26 -11.28 4.43
CA THR A 10 1.59 -10.72 4.27
C THR A 10 1.70 -10.04 2.91
N LEU A 11 2.18 -8.79 2.88
CA LEU A 11 2.55 -8.12 1.63
C LEU A 11 3.75 -8.86 1.02
N ILE A 12 3.52 -9.45 -0.14
CA ILE A 12 4.54 -10.22 -0.88
C ILE A 12 4.94 -9.45 -2.13
N GLY A 13 3.98 -8.78 -2.77
CA GLY A 13 4.22 -8.14 -4.04
C GLY A 13 3.08 -7.23 -4.51
N PRO A 14 3.18 -6.75 -5.75
CA PRO A 14 2.22 -5.80 -6.32
C PRO A 14 0.80 -6.37 -6.42
N SER A 15 0.68 -7.68 -6.67
CA SER A 15 -0.60 -8.36 -6.88
C SER A 15 -1.52 -8.30 -5.65
N ASN A 16 -0.97 -8.29 -4.43
CA ASN A 16 -1.74 -8.24 -3.20
C ASN A 16 -1.65 -6.90 -2.45
N PHE A 17 -0.95 -5.90 -3.02
CA PHE A 17 -0.73 -4.62 -2.36
C PHE A 17 -2.02 -3.85 -2.05
N GLN A 18 -2.99 -3.80 -2.97
CA GLN A 18 -4.24 -3.05 -2.73
C GLN A 18 -5.08 -3.68 -1.62
N ILE A 19 -5.19 -5.00 -1.61
CA ILE A 19 -5.91 -5.75 -0.56
C ILE A 19 -5.21 -5.56 0.78
N TRP A 20 -3.87 -5.71 0.80
CA TRP A 20 -3.06 -5.45 1.98
C TRP A 20 -3.23 -4.02 2.50
N LYS A 21 -3.21 -3.01 1.61
CA LYS A 21 -3.39 -1.59 1.96
C LYS A 21 -4.72 -1.32 2.65
N LEU A 22 -5.81 -1.95 2.21
CA LEU A 22 -7.11 -1.83 2.87
C LEU A 22 -7.07 -2.46 4.27
N GLN A 23 -6.49 -3.65 4.39
CA GLN A 23 -6.46 -4.38 5.65
C GLN A 23 -5.53 -3.74 6.69
N ILE A 24 -4.32 -3.31 6.31
CA ILE A 24 -3.39 -2.58 7.19
C ILE A 24 -4.03 -1.29 7.70
N THR A 25 -4.78 -0.57 6.85
CA THR A 25 -5.54 0.62 7.25
C THR A 25 -6.59 0.29 8.30
N VAL A 26 -7.37 -0.79 8.10
CA VAL A 26 -8.36 -1.26 9.10
C VAL A 26 -7.69 -1.65 10.42
N LYS A 27 -6.51 -2.30 10.37
CA LYS A 27 -5.76 -2.66 11.58
C LYS A 27 -5.24 -1.43 12.30
N PHE A 28 -4.67 -0.46 11.59
CA PHE A 28 -4.28 0.81 12.20
C PHE A 28 -5.44 1.54 12.87
N TRP A 29 -6.62 1.49 12.27
CA TRP A 29 -7.82 2.08 12.85
C TRP A 29 -8.25 1.36 14.15
N ARG A 30 -8.31 0.02 14.12
CA ARG A 30 -8.62 -0.81 15.31
C ARG A 30 -7.60 -0.60 16.44
N GLU A 31 -6.34 -0.46 16.09
CA GLU A 31 -5.21 -0.30 17.01
C GLU A 31 -5.01 1.15 17.45
N LYS A 32 -5.81 2.09 16.95
CA LYS A 32 -5.74 3.55 17.23
C LYS A 32 -4.37 4.16 16.92
N VAL A 33 -3.71 3.68 15.87
CA VAL A 33 -2.39 4.16 15.42
C VAL A 33 -2.42 4.75 14.01
N LEU A 34 -3.61 4.94 13.43
CA LEU A 34 -3.77 5.43 12.05
C LEU A 34 -3.11 6.78 11.82
N GLY A 35 -3.27 7.73 12.74
CA GLY A 35 -2.67 9.06 12.56
C GLY A 35 -1.14 9.06 12.72
N MET A 36 -0.57 8.12 13.48
CA MET A 36 0.89 7.91 13.54
C MET A 36 1.43 7.28 12.26
N ALA A 37 0.69 6.33 11.67
CA ALA A 37 1.07 5.69 10.42
C ALA A 37 1.00 6.65 9.21
N LEU A 38 0.01 7.53 9.18
CA LEU A 38 -0.13 8.56 8.13
C LEU A 38 0.70 9.82 8.43
N GLY A 39 1.25 9.94 9.64
CA GLY A 39 1.97 11.11 10.12
C GLY A 39 1.11 12.36 10.26
N THR A 40 -0.20 12.20 10.50
CA THR A 40 -1.10 13.30 10.89
C THR A 40 -1.00 13.60 12.38
N ASP A 41 -0.66 12.58 13.18
CA ASP A 41 -0.43 12.74 14.60
C ASP A 41 1.07 12.99 14.80
N THR A 42 1.42 14.21 15.20
CA THR A 42 2.77 14.49 15.68
C THR A 42 2.83 14.10 17.15
N CYS A 43 3.48 12.99 17.49
CA CYS A 43 3.89 12.79 18.87
C CYS A 43 4.81 13.95 19.25
N PRO A 44 4.50 14.75 20.29
CA PRO A 44 5.48 15.71 20.79
C PRO A 44 6.64 14.89 21.38
N ILE A 45 7.78 14.88 20.68
CA ILE A 45 9.05 14.37 21.21
C ILE A 45 9.60 15.43 22.17
N THR A 46 8.83 15.82 23.18
CA THR A 46 9.28 16.72 24.24
C THR A 46 8.40 16.51 25.46
N SER A 47 8.68 15.47 26.24
CA SER A 47 8.86 15.58 27.70
C SER A 47 9.05 14.19 28.31
N LEU A 48 10.26 14.02 28.84
CA LEU A 48 10.62 13.29 30.05
C LEU A 48 9.44 12.79 30.92
N SER A 49 9.47 11.48 31.23
CA SER A 49 8.90 10.78 32.40
C SER A 49 7.40 10.47 32.50
N ILE A 50 6.93 9.39 31.86
CA ILE A 50 5.93 8.46 32.42
C ILE A 50 6.24 7.02 31.93
N PRO A 51 6.50 6.02 32.81
CA PRO A 51 6.54 4.62 32.42
C PRO A 51 5.11 4.12 32.20
N GLY A 52 4.61 4.28 30.98
CA GLY A 52 3.27 3.81 30.62
C GLY A 52 2.71 4.28 29.28
N THR A 53 3.34 5.25 28.60
CA THR A 53 2.74 5.89 27.40
C THR A 53 3.71 6.09 26.23
N THR A 54 4.81 5.34 26.18
CA THR A 54 5.85 5.45 25.14
C THR A 54 5.66 4.48 23.96
N THR A 55 4.58 3.68 23.94
CA THR A 55 4.50 2.48 23.07
C THR A 55 3.66 2.64 21.80
N THR A 56 3.28 3.86 21.38
CA THR A 56 2.42 4.06 20.19
C THR A 56 3.21 4.11 18.88
N VAL A 57 4.36 4.78 18.85
CA VAL A 57 5.23 4.84 17.65
C VAL A 57 5.83 3.46 17.28
N PRO A 58 6.36 2.67 18.24
CA PRO A 58 6.85 1.31 17.92
C PRO A 58 5.73 0.39 17.44
N ARG A 59 4.48 0.62 17.86
CA ARG A 59 3.34 -0.26 17.54
C ARG A 59 2.92 -0.17 16.08
N ALA A 60 2.80 1.05 15.53
CA ALA A 60 2.47 1.22 14.11
C ALA A 60 3.54 0.61 13.20
N HIS A 61 4.82 0.86 13.52
CA HIS A 61 5.96 0.34 12.78
C HIS A 61 6.00 -1.19 12.82
N ARG A 62 5.85 -1.79 14.01
CA ARG A 62 5.79 -3.24 14.17
C ARG A 62 4.62 -3.89 13.45
N ILE A 63 3.43 -3.26 13.47
CA ILE A 63 2.25 -3.75 12.74
C ILE A 63 2.54 -3.86 11.23
N ILE A 64 3.30 -2.91 10.67
CA ILE A 64 3.72 -2.96 9.27
C ILE A 64 4.73 -4.10 9.08
N GLN A 65 5.78 -4.16 9.91
CA GLN A 65 6.81 -5.22 9.83
C GLN A 65 6.21 -6.63 9.88
N ASP A 66 5.29 -6.88 10.82
CA ASP A 66 4.59 -8.17 10.98
C ASP A 66 3.68 -8.51 9.77
N SER A 67 3.46 -7.54 8.87
CA SER A 67 2.56 -7.65 7.73
C SER A 67 3.26 -7.67 6.38
N ILE A 68 4.59 -7.65 6.34
CA ILE A 68 5.37 -7.66 5.09
C ILE A 68 6.30 -8.89 5.03
N SER A 69 6.65 -9.33 3.83
CA SER A 69 7.58 -10.46 3.64
C SER A 69 9.01 -10.08 4.05
N ASP A 70 9.83 -11.07 4.41
CA ASP A 70 11.24 -10.86 4.78
C ASP A 70 12.04 -10.13 3.69
N ALA A 71 11.70 -10.38 2.41
CA ALA A 71 12.32 -9.71 1.28
C ALA A 71 12.03 -8.20 1.24
N LEU A 72 10.80 -7.80 1.62
CA LEU A 72 10.43 -6.39 1.75
C LEU A 72 10.97 -5.80 3.05
N LEU A 73 10.98 -6.58 4.15
CA LEU A 73 11.54 -6.18 5.42
C LEU A 73 13.00 -5.74 5.27
N LEU A 74 13.82 -6.55 4.59
CA LEU A 74 15.23 -6.24 4.29
C LEU A 74 15.39 -4.96 3.48
N LYS A 75 14.52 -4.72 2.49
CA LYS A 75 14.54 -3.48 1.68
C LYS A 75 14.18 -2.24 2.48
N THR A 76 13.49 -2.41 3.60
CA THR A 76 12.97 -1.31 4.42
C THR A 76 13.69 -1.14 5.75
N GLU A 77 14.79 -1.85 5.98
CA GLU A 77 15.53 -1.90 7.24
C GLU A 77 15.90 -0.50 7.78
N MET A 78 16.26 0.42 6.89
CA MET A 78 16.69 1.78 7.25
C MET A 78 15.54 2.71 7.68
N HIS A 79 14.28 2.31 7.49
CA HIS A 79 13.11 3.14 7.81
C HIS A 79 12.60 2.85 9.21
N THR A 80 12.94 3.74 10.13
CA THR A 80 12.65 3.59 11.56
C THR A 80 11.28 4.13 11.98
N THR A 81 10.63 4.94 11.12
CA THR A 81 9.29 5.45 11.38
C THR A 81 8.23 4.67 10.60
N ALA A 82 7.03 4.55 11.17
CA ALA A 82 5.91 3.88 10.51
C ALA A 82 5.50 4.57 9.20
N LYS A 83 5.59 5.91 9.17
CA LYS A 83 5.28 6.72 7.99
C LYS A 83 6.28 6.46 6.86
N ASP A 84 7.58 6.58 7.14
CA ASP A 84 8.61 6.37 6.12
C ASP A 84 8.54 4.95 5.57
N LEU A 85 8.33 3.97 6.46
CA LEU A 85 8.14 2.57 6.07
C LEU A 85 6.93 2.39 5.15
N PHE A 86 5.78 3.00 5.48
CA PHE A 86 4.57 2.93 4.66
C PHE A 86 4.73 3.63 3.30
N ASP A 87 5.37 4.81 3.27
CA ASP A 87 5.62 5.60 2.06
C ASP A 87 6.60 4.88 1.12
N VAL A 88 7.61 4.19 1.65
CA VAL A 88 8.55 3.38 0.87
C VAL A 88 7.85 2.17 0.27
N LEU A 89 7.03 1.46 1.05
CA LEU A 89 6.21 0.37 0.53
C LEU A 89 5.25 0.87 -0.56
N LEU A 90 4.64 2.04 -0.37
CA LEU A 90 3.80 2.68 -1.37
C LEU A 90 4.60 2.97 -2.66
N SER A 91 5.81 3.49 -2.53
CA SER A 91 6.70 3.80 -3.66
C SER A 91 7.12 2.55 -4.44
N ILE A 92 7.55 1.49 -3.74
CA ILE A 92 7.90 0.19 -4.32
C ILE A 92 6.73 -0.35 -5.16
N HIS A 93 5.50 -0.24 -4.65
CA HIS A 93 4.34 -0.82 -5.30
C HIS A 93 3.61 0.12 -6.28
N GLN A 94 3.78 1.44 -6.19
CA GLN A 94 3.28 2.38 -7.21
C GLN A 94 3.95 2.15 -8.56
N ALA A 95 5.27 1.93 -8.57
CA ALA A 95 6.00 1.58 -9.79
C ALA A 95 5.55 0.23 -10.38
N LEU A 96 5.14 -0.71 -9.51
CA LEU A 96 4.78 -2.06 -9.91
C LEU A 96 3.28 -2.27 -10.19
N ASN A 97 2.41 -1.36 -9.74
CA ASN A 97 0.97 -1.39 -10.06
C ASN A 97 0.74 -1.13 -11.55
N LEU A 98 1.60 -0.35 -12.23
CA LEU A 98 1.60 -0.20 -13.69
C LEU A 98 1.77 -1.52 -14.44
N THR A 99 2.31 -2.54 -13.76
CA THR A 99 2.65 -3.84 -14.33
C THR A 99 1.81 -4.98 -13.76
N SER A 100 0.68 -4.71 -13.08
CA SER A 100 -0.23 -5.75 -12.59
C SER A 100 -1.43 -5.90 -13.52
N THR A 101 -1.76 -7.13 -13.92
CA THR A 101 -2.88 -7.43 -14.82
C THR A 101 -4.19 -6.84 -14.32
N PHE A 102 -4.44 -6.90 -13.01
CA PHE A 102 -5.65 -6.32 -12.39
C PHE A 102 -5.74 -4.80 -12.61
N TYR A 103 -4.65 -4.08 -12.43
CA TYR A 103 -4.64 -2.62 -12.55
C TYR A 103 -4.71 -2.16 -14.01
N ILE A 104 -4.03 -2.87 -14.92
CA ILE A 104 -4.14 -2.59 -16.36
C ILE A 104 -5.57 -2.87 -16.85
N PHE A 105 -6.21 -3.95 -16.36
CA PHE A 105 -7.60 -4.24 -16.65
C PHE A 105 -8.55 -3.15 -16.11
N GLN A 106 -8.32 -2.68 -14.88
CA GLN A 106 -9.12 -1.59 -14.30
C GLN A 106 -8.94 -0.26 -15.05
N GLN A 107 -7.71 0.07 -15.45
CA GLN A 107 -7.43 1.24 -16.29
C GLN A 107 -8.16 1.14 -17.63
N LEU A 108 -8.12 -0.02 -18.29
CA LEU A 108 -8.81 -0.26 -19.55
C LEU A 108 -10.33 -0.06 -19.40
N PHE A 109 -10.93 -0.63 -18.35
CA PHE A 109 -12.38 -0.56 -18.12
C PHE A 109 -12.86 0.84 -17.73
N ASN A 110 -12.06 1.59 -16.97
CA ASN A 110 -12.40 2.94 -16.54
C ASN A 110 -12.00 4.02 -17.56
N SER A 111 -11.36 3.64 -18.68
CA SER A 111 -10.92 4.58 -19.71
C SER A 111 -12.13 5.20 -20.40
N THR A 112 -12.42 6.45 -20.06
CA THR A 112 -13.47 7.26 -20.69
C THR A 112 -12.82 8.36 -21.50
N TRP A 113 -13.27 8.57 -22.73
CA TRP A 113 -12.74 9.67 -23.55
C TRP A 113 -13.27 11.00 -23.03
N SER A 114 -12.38 11.89 -22.60
CA SER A 114 -12.76 13.21 -22.05
C SER A 114 -13.08 14.24 -23.14
N GLY A 115 -12.70 13.98 -24.38
CA GLY A 115 -12.80 14.94 -25.48
C GLY A 115 -11.64 15.95 -25.56
N ASP A 116 -10.75 15.98 -24.55
CA ASP A 116 -9.59 16.88 -24.53
C ASP A 116 -8.48 16.44 -25.48
N SER A 117 -8.41 15.14 -25.78
CA SER A 117 -7.51 14.54 -26.76
C SER A 117 -8.24 14.13 -28.03
N THR A 118 -7.50 13.92 -29.11
CA THR A 118 -8.09 13.37 -30.33
C THR A 118 -8.60 11.94 -30.08
N ILE A 119 -9.66 11.55 -30.80
CA ILE A 119 -10.19 10.18 -30.71
C ILE A 119 -9.13 9.14 -31.08
N SER A 120 -8.21 9.47 -32.00
CA SER A 120 -7.10 8.58 -32.39
C SER A 120 -6.12 8.35 -31.24
N GLU A 121 -5.78 9.38 -30.47
CA GLU A 121 -4.90 9.23 -29.30
C GLU A 121 -5.55 8.37 -28.22
N HIS A 122 -6.86 8.53 -28.01
CA HIS A 122 -7.61 7.68 -27.08
C HIS A 122 -7.61 6.20 -27.52
N ILE A 123 -7.86 5.92 -28.80
CA ILE A 123 -7.80 4.56 -29.37
C ILE A 123 -6.41 3.95 -29.22
N VAL A 124 -5.34 4.72 -29.50
CA VAL A 124 -3.95 4.27 -29.34
C VAL A 124 -3.66 3.93 -27.87
N SER A 125 -4.17 4.73 -26.93
CA SER A 125 -4.04 4.44 -25.50
C SER A 125 -4.73 3.13 -25.11
N LEU A 126 -5.93 2.85 -25.62
CA LEU A 126 -6.64 1.59 -25.36
C LEU A 126 -5.85 0.39 -25.91
N HIS A 127 -5.37 0.46 -27.15
CA HIS A 127 -4.55 -0.60 -27.75
C HIS A 127 -3.23 -0.83 -27.00
N THR A 128 -2.64 0.23 -26.43
CA THR A 128 -1.44 0.10 -25.60
C THR A 128 -1.72 -0.72 -24.34
N LEU A 129 -2.86 -0.46 -23.67
CA LEU A 129 -3.28 -1.22 -22.49
C LEU A 129 -3.62 -2.67 -22.83
N GLU A 130 -4.32 -2.92 -23.95
CA GLU A 130 -4.61 -4.27 -24.46
C GLU A 130 -3.32 -5.06 -24.77
N ALA A 131 -2.37 -4.44 -25.47
CA ALA A 131 -1.09 -5.06 -25.80
C ALA A 131 -0.26 -5.39 -24.54
N CYS A 132 -0.32 -4.54 -23.52
CA CYS A 132 0.28 -4.83 -22.22
C CYS A 132 -0.37 -6.05 -21.57
N LEU A 133 -1.71 -6.14 -21.54
CA LEU A 133 -2.41 -7.32 -21.02
C LEU A 133 -2.04 -8.61 -21.76
N ALA A 134 -1.99 -8.56 -23.10
CA ALA A 134 -1.67 -9.72 -23.93
C ALA A 134 -0.25 -10.26 -23.67
N ARG A 135 0.69 -9.39 -23.28
CA ARG A 135 2.07 -9.76 -22.97
C ARG A 135 2.23 -10.47 -21.62
N MET A 136 1.25 -10.35 -20.74
CA MET A 136 1.32 -10.87 -19.37
C MET A 136 0.72 -12.27 -19.21
N LYS A 137 0.42 -12.94 -20.34
CA LYS A 137 -0.07 -14.31 -20.42
C LYS A 137 1.07 -15.32 -20.37
#